data_AF-A0A657ARB1-F1
#
_entry.id   AF-A0A657ARB1-F1
#
_cell.length_a   1.000
_cell.length_b   1.000
_cell.length_c   1.000
_cell.angle_alpha   90.00
_cell.angle_beta   90.00
_cell.angle_gamma   90.00
#
_symmetry.space_group_name_H-M   'P 1'
#
loop_
_entity.id
_entity.type
_entity.pdbx_description
1 polymer ?
#
loop_
_entity_poly.entity_id
_entity_poly.type
_entity_poly.pdbx_seq_one_letter_code
_entity_poly.pdbx_strand_id
1 'polypeptide(L)'
;MKSAALKAYFQAERDTCNQMVESVRHQYPNSNLDDFNWFLTDCLDPVVLSLDSQSNQITFHVAHAGFKYGLELACFNWLKSETKKALLFKVWNDLYPRVDSVLKESPSELFAGTSNSLNNILAFGEYKPNAWLDLMIKSCDEINSIEQFKTTGVVCAWLAGLAQYREIALKKINELPDRVTRKLFKLSDSHDLNYHFDQLKTSRWFEPQQIKTSTNGTEIREKYRVGKCSLVGGDFPLPPKIFVEGDQLYVLSDTHIWRLYADSFGATLIPSDNLQPEDLKQIDQQISYNPKLISLGRFSDLTDINSVAQLDDTLVFTSPETFSVIITECSGSAVLNTSKGRSS
;
A
#
# COMPACT_ATOMS: atom_id res chain seq x y z
N MET A 1 -6.88 -27.90 -19.65
CA MET A 1 -5.52 -27.42 -19.93
C MET A 1 -5.30 -27.29 -21.42
N LYS A 2 -4.93 -26.10 -21.84
CA LYS A 2 -4.65 -25.68 -23.21
C LYS A 2 -3.15 -25.77 -23.51
N SER A 3 -2.28 -25.41 -22.55
CA SER A 3 -0.82 -25.46 -22.70
C SER A 3 -0.33 -26.88 -22.98
N ALA A 4 0.53 -27.02 -24.00
CA ALA A 4 1.22 -28.28 -24.26
C ALA A 4 2.30 -28.51 -23.20
N ALA A 5 3.00 -27.47 -22.77
CA ALA A 5 4.06 -27.57 -21.78
C ALA A 5 3.53 -27.97 -20.39
N LEU A 6 2.38 -27.43 -19.96
CA LEU A 6 1.77 -27.81 -18.68
C LEU A 6 1.31 -29.28 -18.68
N LYS A 7 0.78 -29.78 -19.81
CA LYS A 7 0.46 -31.21 -19.97
C LYS A 7 1.72 -32.08 -19.89
N ALA A 8 2.80 -31.67 -20.56
CA ALA A 8 4.08 -32.39 -20.52
C ALA A 8 4.67 -32.41 -19.11
N TYR A 9 4.58 -31.30 -18.37
CA TYR A 9 4.96 -31.22 -16.96
C TYR A 9 4.18 -32.24 -16.12
N PHE A 10 2.86 -32.28 -16.23
CA PHE A 10 2.05 -33.26 -15.46
C PHE A 10 2.28 -34.71 -15.86
N GLN A 11 2.67 -34.98 -17.11
CA GLN A 11 3.04 -36.33 -17.54
C GLN A 11 4.38 -36.76 -16.95
N ALA A 12 5.37 -35.85 -16.93
CA ALA A 12 6.70 -36.12 -16.41
C ALA A 12 6.73 -36.18 -14.87
N GLU A 13 6.02 -35.28 -14.20
CA GLU A 13 6.01 -35.10 -12.74
C GLU A 13 4.76 -35.70 -12.07
N ARG A 14 4.09 -36.65 -12.73
CA ARG A 14 2.81 -37.23 -12.27
C ARG A 14 2.88 -37.70 -10.81
N ASP A 15 3.88 -38.51 -10.49
CA ASP A 15 3.99 -39.13 -9.16
C ASP A 15 4.30 -38.08 -8.10
N THR A 16 5.21 -37.14 -8.39
CA THR A 16 5.52 -36.01 -7.52
C THR A 16 4.28 -35.15 -7.24
N CYS A 17 3.53 -34.77 -8.28
CA CYS A 17 2.30 -34.00 -8.15
C CYS A 17 1.23 -34.73 -7.33
N ASN A 18 1.04 -36.04 -7.56
CA ASN A 18 0.10 -36.85 -6.78
C ASN A 18 0.48 -36.88 -5.30
N GLN A 19 1.75 -37.11 -4.99
CA GLN A 19 2.25 -37.11 -3.61
C GLN A 19 2.03 -35.76 -2.91
N MET A 20 2.24 -34.63 -3.60
CA MET A 20 1.96 -33.31 -3.02
C MET A 20 0.47 -33.12 -2.71
N VAL A 21 -0.43 -33.52 -3.63
CA VAL A 21 -1.88 -33.42 -3.44
C VAL A 21 -2.33 -34.32 -2.28
N GLU A 22 -1.83 -35.55 -2.20
CA GLU A 22 -2.13 -36.47 -1.11
C GLU A 22 -1.65 -35.93 0.24
N SER A 23 -0.42 -35.41 0.29
CA SER A 23 0.13 -34.78 1.50
C SER A 23 -0.75 -33.62 1.98
N VAL A 24 -1.16 -32.75 1.05
CA VAL A 24 -2.08 -31.63 1.34
C VAL A 24 -3.43 -32.11 1.85
N ARG A 25 -4.05 -33.11 1.22
CA ARG A 25 -5.34 -33.67 1.67
C ARG A 25 -5.26 -34.25 3.08
N HIS A 26 -4.14 -34.89 3.41
CA HIS A 26 -3.92 -35.43 4.75
C HIS A 26 -3.73 -34.34 5.80
N GLN A 27 -2.99 -33.27 5.48
CA GLN A 27 -2.73 -32.17 6.41
C GLN A 27 -3.89 -31.18 6.54
N TYR A 28 -4.65 -30.98 5.46
CA TYR A 28 -5.74 -30.01 5.37
C TYR A 28 -7.01 -30.68 4.81
N PRO A 29 -7.76 -31.45 5.61
CA PRO A 29 -8.93 -32.22 5.14
C PRO A 29 -10.05 -31.36 4.51
N ASN A 30 -10.08 -30.07 4.83
CA ASN A 30 -11.06 -29.11 4.32
C ASN A 30 -10.58 -28.34 3.08
N SER A 31 -9.46 -28.75 2.45
CA SER A 31 -8.95 -28.12 1.23
C SER A 31 -9.97 -28.24 0.08
N ASN A 32 -10.28 -27.12 -0.58
CA ASN A 32 -11.19 -27.13 -1.73
C ASN A 32 -10.42 -27.42 -3.02
N LEU A 33 -10.57 -28.63 -3.56
CA LEU A 33 -9.89 -29.01 -4.80
C LEU A 33 -10.52 -28.37 -6.05
N ASP A 34 -11.78 -27.92 -5.97
CA ASP A 34 -12.38 -27.18 -7.08
C ASP A 34 -11.72 -25.81 -7.25
N ASP A 35 -11.35 -25.16 -6.13
CA ASP A 35 -10.57 -23.92 -6.15
C ASP A 35 -9.16 -24.15 -6.71
N PHE A 36 -8.54 -25.28 -6.36
CA PHE A 36 -7.24 -25.65 -6.94
C PHE A 36 -7.34 -25.92 -8.45
N ASN A 37 -8.37 -26.67 -8.89
CA ASN A 37 -8.60 -26.96 -10.30
C ASN A 37 -8.90 -25.68 -11.12
N TRP A 38 -9.68 -24.76 -10.54
CA TRP A 38 -9.89 -23.43 -11.10
C TRP A 38 -8.57 -22.69 -11.25
N PHE A 39 -7.74 -22.63 -10.21
CA PHE A 39 -6.45 -21.98 -10.28
C PHE A 39 -5.55 -22.57 -11.39
N LEU A 40 -5.49 -23.91 -11.49
CA LEU A 40 -4.71 -24.56 -12.54
C LEU A 40 -5.20 -24.18 -13.95
N THR A 41 -6.51 -24.07 -14.14
CA THR A 41 -7.13 -23.88 -15.46
C THR A 41 -7.20 -22.42 -15.88
N ASP A 42 -7.50 -21.52 -14.95
CA ASP A 42 -7.83 -20.12 -15.22
C ASP A 42 -6.67 -19.16 -14.89
N CYS A 43 -5.67 -19.62 -14.11
CA CYS A 43 -4.50 -18.83 -13.75
C CYS A 43 -3.20 -19.43 -14.31
N LEU A 44 -2.85 -20.66 -13.91
CA LEU A 44 -1.56 -21.25 -14.27
C LEU A 44 -1.45 -21.63 -15.76
N ASP A 45 -2.46 -22.30 -16.31
CA ASP A 45 -2.46 -22.77 -17.70
C ASP A 45 -2.29 -21.62 -18.73
N PRO A 46 -2.96 -20.45 -18.62
CA PRO A 46 -2.69 -19.31 -19.49
C PRO A 46 -1.26 -18.78 -19.42
N VAL A 47 -0.68 -18.71 -18.21
CA VAL A 47 0.71 -18.26 -18.04
C VAL A 47 1.67 -19.24 -18.68
N VAL A 48 1.53 -20.55 -18.43
CA VAL A 48 2.41 -21.57 -19.04
C VAL A 48 2.20 -21.65 -20.55
N LEU A 49 0.97 -21.44 -21.04
CA LEU A 49 0.68 -21.36 -22.48
C LEU A 49 1.48 -20.23 -23.17
N SER A 50 1.64 -19.08 -22.51
CA SER A 50 2.46 -17.98 -23.04
C SER A 50 3.95 -18.36 -23.17
N LEU A 51 4.38 -19.40 -22.46
CA LEU A 51 5.74 -19.94 -22.43
C LEU A 51 5.91 -21.21 -23.29
N ASP A 52 4.90 -21.67 -24.02
CA ASP A 52 4.96 -22.95 -24.78
C ASP A 52 6.10 -22.99 -25.83
N SER A 53 6.60 -21.84 -26.27
CA SER A 53 7.76 -21.72 -27.19
C SER A 53 9.13 -21.85 -26.51
N GLN A 54 9.16 -21.89 -25.17
CA GLN A 54 10.38 -21.91 -24.36
C GLN A 54 10.84 -23.36 -24.08
N SER A 55 12.05 -23.50 -23.55
CA SER A 55 12.59 -24.81 -23.17
C SER A 55 11.81 -25.45 -22.02
N ASN A 56 11.83 -26.79 -21.95
CA ASN A 56 11.22 -27.53 -20.84
C ASN A 56 11.81 -27.12 -19.47
N GLN A 57 13.08 -26.73 -19.42
CA GLN A 57 13.70 -26.25 -18.19
C GLN A 57 12.97 -25.02 -17.63
N ILE A 58 12.60 -24.07 -18.50
CA ILE A 58 11.88 -22.87 -18.11
C ILE A 58 10.42 -23.20 -17.78
N THR A 59 9.72 -23.89 -18.68
CA THR A 59 8.29 -24.15 -18.51
C THR A 59 8.00 -25.06 -17.32
N PHE A 60 8.82 -26.08 -17.06
CA PHE A 60 8.64 -26.95 -15.90
C PHE A 60 8.96 -26.21 -14.60
N HIS A 61 9.98 -25.34 -14.60
CA HIS A 61 10.30 -24.54 -13.42
C HIS A 61 9.13 -23.64 -13.00
N VAL A 62 8.52 -22.92 -13.96
CA VAL A 62 7.34 -22.08 -13.71
C VAL A 62 6.12 -22.92 -13.34
N ALA A 63 5.85 -24.02 -14.07
CA ALA A 63 4.72 -24.90 -13.80
C ALA A 63 4.80 -25.52 -12.40
N HIS A 64 5.97 -25.98 -11.99
CA HIS A 64 6.18 -26.55 -10.66
C HIS A 64 5.98 -25.53 -9.54
N ALA A 65 6.54 -24.34 -9.68
CA ALA A 65 6.35 -23.24 -8.73
C ALA A 65 4.86 -22.85 -8.63
N GLY A 66 4.18 -22.74 -9.77
CA GLY A 66 2.76 -22.39 -9.83
C GLY A 66 1.87 -23.46 -9.23
N PHE A 67 2.17 -24.74 -9.49
CA PHE A 67 1.45 -25.88 -8.92
C PHE A 67 1.50 -25.88 -7.39
N LYS A 68 2.72 -25.76 -6.82
CA LYS A 68 2.91 -25.67 -5.36
C LYS A 68 2.15 -24.49 -4.76
N TYR A 69 2.28 -23.33 -5.37
CA TYR A 69 1.60 -22.12 -4.92
C TYR A 69 0.07 -22.25 -4.98
N GLY A 70 -0.48 -22.85 -6.05
CA GLY A 70 -1.91 -23.13 -6.15
C GLY A 70 -2.42 -24.06 -5.05
N LEU A 71 -1.64 -25.07 -4.67
CA LEU A 71 -1.96 -25.95 -3.54
C LEU A 71 -2.00 -25.17 -2.22
N GLU A 72 -1.00 -24.34 -1.96
CA GLU A 72 -0.96 -23.49 -0.75
C GLU A 72 -2.20 -22.59 -0.66
N LEU A 73 -2.60 -21.95 -1.77
CA LEU A 73 -3.81 -21.13 -1.82
C LEU A 73 -5.08 -21.90 -1.49
N ALA A 74 -5.21 -23.13 -2.00
CA ALA A 74 -6.33 -24.01 -1.70
C ALA A 74 -6.35 -24.46 -0.24
N CYS A 75 -5.17 -24.75 0.35
CA CYS A 75 -5.03 -25.11 1.76
C CYS A 75 -5.45 -23.97 2.68
N PHE A 76 -5.01 -22.74 2.39
CA PHE A 76 -5.30 -21.57 3.21
C PHE A 76 -6.67 -20.96 2.95
N ASN A 77 -7.53 -21.63 2.16
CA ASN A 77 -8.86 -21.15 1.79
C ASN A 77 -8.84 -19.74 1.19
N TRP A 78 -7.73 -19.34 0.59
CA TRP A 78 -7.52 -17.97 0.14
C TRP A 78 -8.47 -17.63 -1.03
N LEU A 79 -8.82 -18.65 -1.82
CA LEU A 79 -9.69 -18.58 -2.99
C LEU A 79 -11.20 -18.57 -2.67
N LYS A 80 -11.60 -18.75 -1.41
CA LYS A 80 -13.03 -18.67 -1.00
C LYS A 80 -13.62 -17.26 -1.09
N SER A 81 -12.77 -16.24 -1.11
CA SER A 81 -13.19 -14.85 -1.28
C SER A 81 -13.18 -14.50 -2.76
N GLU A 82 -14.34 -14.17 -3.32
CA GLU A 82 -14.46 -13.74 -4.72
C GLU A 82 -13.60 -12.50 -5.02
N THR A 83 -13.48 -11.57 -4.07
CA THR A 83 -12.58 -10.40 -4.19
C THR A 83 -11.12 -10.84 -4.35
N LYS A 84 -10.66 -11.79 -3.52
CA LYS A 84 -9.29 -12.32 -3.61
C LYS A 84 -9.08 -13.12 -4.89
N LYS A 85 -10.07 -13.92 -5.28
CA LYS A 85 -10.07 -14.70 -6.53
C LYS A 85 -9.96 -13.80 -7.77
N ALA A 86 -10.71 -12.68 -7.81
CA ALA A 86 -10.62 -11.69 -8.87
C ALA A 86 -9.25 -10.98 -8.90
N LEU A 87 -8.70 -10.60 -7.74
CA LEU A 87 -7.35 -10.03 -7.65
C LEU A 87 -6.29 -10.98 -8.18
N LEU A 88 -6.37 -12.26 -7.80
CA LEU A 88 -5.43 -13.28 -8.27
C LEU A 88 -5.56 -13.51 -9.77
N PHE A 89 -6.78 -13.66 -10.27
CA PHE A 89 -7.02 -13.81 -11.70
C PHE A 89 -6.37 -12.66 -12.49
N LYS A 90 -6.52 -11.41 -12.03
CA LYS A 90 -5.90 -10.23 -12.63
C LYS A 90 -4.37 -10.27 -12.55
N VAL A 91 -3.78 -10.66 -11.41
CA VAL A 91 -2.32 -10.82 -11.29
C VAL A 91 -1.79 -11.82 -12.33
N TRP A 92 -2.42 -12.98 -12.42
CA TRP A 92 -1.95 -14.07 -13.28
C TRP A 92 -2.13 -13.77 -14.76
N ASN A 93 -3.21 -13.08 -15.14
CA ASN A 93 -3.50 -12.80 -16.55
C ASN A 93 -2.90 -11.48 -17.05
N ASP A 94 -2.73 -10.47 -16.18
CA ASP A 94 -2.34 -9.13 -16.61
C ASP A 94 -0.93 -8.72 -16.16
N LEU A 95 -0.49 -9.15 -14.96
CA LEU A 95 0.81 -8.76 -14.41
C LEU A 95 1.92 -9.73 -14.78
N TYR A 96 1.78 -11.02 -14.46
CA TYR A 96 2.87 -11.99 -14.68
C TYR A 96 3.34 -12.11 -16.14
N PRO A 97 2.47 -12.05 -17.16
CA PRO A 97 2.93 -12.06 -18.55
C PRO A 97 3.79 -10.85 -18.93
N ARG A 98 3.71 -9.74 -18.19
CA ARG A 98 4.50 -8.52 -18.45
C ARG A 98 5.85 -8.50 -17.74
N VAL A 99 6.01 -9.31 -16.70
CA VAL A 99 7.28 -9.49 -15.96
C VAL A 99 7.92 -10.84 -16.30
N ASP A 100 7.83 -11.21 -17.58
CA ASP A 100 8.26 -12.51 -18.13
C ASP A 100 9.69 -12.88 -17.71
N SER A 101 10.64 -11.94 -17.78
CA SER A 101 12.02 -12.16 -17.33
C SER A 101 12.09 -12.63 -15.88
N VAL A 102 11.39 -11.94 -14.98
CA VAL A 102 11.34 -12.26 -13.54
C VAL A 102 10.59 -13.58 -13.29
N LEU A 103 9.51 -13.80 -14.03
CA LEU A 103 8.72 -15.04 -13.94
C LEU A 103 9.56 -16.26 -14.31
N LYS A 104 10.37 -16.17 -15.37
CA LYS A 104 11.25 -17.26 -15.82
C LYS A 104 12.39 -17.54 -14.85
N GLU A 105 12.95 -16.49 -14.25
CA GLU A 105 14.12 -16.59 -13.38
C GLU A 105 13.76 -16.96 -11.93
N SER A 106 12.68 -16.42 -11.38
CA SER A 106 12.35 -16.52 -9.95
C SER A 106 10.82 -16.66 -9.69
N PRO A 107 10.13 -17.65 -10.28
CA PRO A 107 8.68 -17.78 -10.21
C PRO A 107 8.16 -17.93 -8.78
N SER A 108 8.79 -18.76 -7.95
CA SER A 108 8.35 -18.97 -6.56
C SER A 108 8.39 -17.68 -5.73
N GLU A 109 9.46 -16.91 -5.88
CA GLU A 109 9.63 -15.65 -5.15
C GLU A 109 8.68 -14.57 -5.67
N LEU A 110 8.45 -14.51 -6.98
CA LEU A 110 7.47 -13.62 -7.59
C LEU A 110 6.05 -13.91 -7.06
N PHE A 111 5.64 -15.18 -7.02
CA PHE A 111 4.30 -15.58 -6.55
C PHE A 111 4.10 -15.27 -5.07
N ALA A 112 5.07 -15.65 -4.22
CA ALA A 112 5.02 -15.37 -2.80
C ALA A 112 5.05 -13.86 -2.51
N GLY A 113 5.95 -13.12 -3.15
CA GLY A 113 6.10 -11.67 -2.97
C GLY A 113 4.85 -10.89 -3.36
N THR A 114 4.21 -11.26 -4.48
CA THR A 114 2.96 -10.63 -4.94
C THR A 114 1.81 -10.89 -3.98
N SER A 115 1.67 -12.12 -3.49
CA SER A 115 0.61 -12.51 -2.54
C SER A 115 0.74 -11.79 -1.21
N ASN A 116 1.97 -11.74 -0.69
CA ASN A 116 2.28 -11.04 0.56
C ASN A 116 1.96 -9.55 0.43
N SER A 117 2.32 -8.94 -0.71
CA SER A 117 2.01 -7.54 -0.98
C SER A 117 0.50 -7.31 -1.01
N LEU A 118 -0.27 -8.11 -1.76
CA LEU A 118 -1.72 -7.97 -1.84
C LEU A 118 -2.41 -8.14 -0.47
N ASN A 119 -2.00 -9.14 0.32
CA ASN A 119 -2.55 -9.37 1.66
C ASN A 119 -2.26 -8.19 2.60
N ASN A 120 -1.03 -7.69 2.60
CA ASN A 120 -0.63 -6.57 3.44
C ASN A 120 -1.35 -5.27 3.04
N ILE A 121 -1.55 -5.04 1.74
CA ILE A 121 -2.23 -3.86 1.23
C ILE A 121 -3.74 -3.91 1.51
N LEU A 122 -4.35 -5.10 1.41
CA LEU A 122 -5.79 -5.29 1.65
C LEU A 122 -6.20 -4.87 3.06
N ALA A 123 -5.31 -4.99 4.05
CA ALA A 123 -5.54 -4.53 5.43
C ALA A 123 -5.82 -3.02 5.55
N PHE A 124 -5.50 -2.22 4.52
CA PHE A 124 -5.70 -0.78 4.49
C PHE A 124 -6.90 -0.33 3.64
N GLY A 125 -7.69 -1.26 3.10
CA GLY A 125 -8.92 -0.99 2.36
C GLY A 125 -9.04 -1.78 1.06
N GLU A 126 -10.27 -2.19 0.72
CA GLU A 126 -10.56 -3.13 -0.37
C GLU A 126 -10.17 -2.61 -1.77
N TYR A 127 -10.13 -1.30 -1.98
CA TYR A 127 -9.77 -0.70 -3.27
C TYR A 127 -8.25 -0.58 -3.49
N LYS A 128 -7.44 -0.58 -2.41
CA LYS A 128 -5.99 -0.33 -2.50
C LYS A 128 -5.22 -1.41 -3.25
N PRO A 129 -5.52 -2.73 -3.11
CA PRO A 129 -4.84 -3.76 -3.91
C PRO A 129 -5.02 -3.58 -5.42
N ASN A 130 -6.20 -3.15 -5.87
CA ASN A 130 -6.45 -2.87 -7.28
C ASN A 130 -5.66 -1.64 -7.75
N ALA A 131 -5.64 -0.56 -6.97
CA ALA A 131 -4.84 0.62 -7.29
C ALA A 131 -3.34 0.31 -7.38
N TRP A 132 -2.83 -0.50 -6.44
CA TRP A 132 -1.45 -1.01 -6.47
C TRP A 132 -1.17 -1.84 -7.73
N LEU A 133 -2.05 -2.79 -8.04
CA LEU A 133 -1.89 -3.68 -9.19
C LEU A 133 -1.94 -2.91 -10.52
N ASP A 134 -2.81 -1.91 -10.63
CA ASP A 134 -2.86 -1.03 -11.81
C ASP A 134 -1.56 -0.26 -12.02
N LEU A 135 -0.92 0.21 -10.94
CA LEU A 135 0.38 0.88 -11.01
C LEU A 135 1.49 -0.08 -11.40
N MET A 136 1.51 -1.30 -10.82
CA MET A 136 2.46 -2.36 -11.20
C MET A 136 2.33 -2.70 -12.69
N ILE A 137 1.13 -2.99 -13.18
CA ILE A 137 0.89 -3.35 -14.59
C ILE A 137 1.35 -2.22 -15.53
N LYS A 138 1.09 -0.95 -15.18
CA LYS A 138 1.49 0.20 -16.00
C LYS A 138 2.99 0.44 -16.07
N SER A 139 3.75 -0.05 -15.10
CA SER A 139 5.18 0.27 -14.93
C SER A 139 6.12 -0.92 -15.17
N CYS A 140 5.59 -2.13 -15.33
CA CYS A 140 6.37 -3.36 -15.25
C CYS A 140 7.15 -3.79 -16.51
N ASP A 141 6.91 -3.20 -17.69
CA ASP A 141 7.51 -3.68 -18.95
C ASP A 141 9.05 -3.67 -19.00
N GLU A 142 9.71 -2.98 -18.06
CA GLU A 142 11.18 -2.84 -17.99
C GLU A 142 11.77 -3.40 -16.70
N ILE A 143 10.96 -4.14 -15.94
CA ILE A 143 11.40 -4.84 -14.74
C ILE A 143 11.99 -6.18 -15.17
N ASN A 144 13.29 -6.36 -14.94
CA ASN A 144 14.04 -7.52 -15.40
C ASN A 144 14.66 -8.36 -14.27
N SER A 145 14.43 -8.00 -13.01
CA SER A 145 14.91 -8.74 -11.83
C SER A 145 13.87 -8.73 -10.72
N ILE A 146 13.99 -9.69 -9.80
CA ILE A 146 13.11 -9.76 -8.63
C ILE A 146 13.30 -8.57 -7.68
N GLU A 147 14.52 -8.03 -7.58
CA GLU A 147 14.83 -6.83 -6.80
C GLU A 147 14.12 -5.59 -7.36
N GLN A 148 14.17 -5.39 -8.68
CA GLN A 148 13.43 -4.31 -9.34
C GLN A 148 11.93 -4.49 -9.13
N PHE A 149 11.39 -5.71 -9.26
CA PHE A 149 9.97 -5.99 -9.02
C PHE A 149 9.56 -5.60 -7.61
N LYS A 150 10.34 -6.00 -6.59
CA LYS A 150 10.08 -5.66 -5.18
C LYS A 150 10.17 -4.16 -4.93
N THR A 151 11.20 -3.50 -5.46
CA THR A 151 11.35 -2.04 -5.30
C THR A 151 10.20 -1.30 -5.98
N THR A 152 9.79 -1.67 -7.20
CA THR A 152 8.61 -1.09 -7.86
C THR A 152 7.34 -1.35 -7.03
N GLY A 153 7.19 -2.55 -6.46
CA GLY A 153 6.08 -2.88 -5.56
C GLY A 153 5.95 -1.94 -4.36
N VAL A 154 7.08 -1.59 -3.72
CA VAL A 154 7.12 -0.64 -2.60
C VAL A 154 6.70 0.77 -3.04
N VAL A 155 7.22 1.25 -4.18
CA VAL A 155 6.85 2.57 -4.71
C VAL A 155 5.37 2.60 -5.10
N CYS A 156 4.86 1.55 -5.75
CA CYS A 156 3.44 1.41 -6.08
C CYS A 156 2.56 1.39 -4.83
N ALA A 157 2.99 0.78 -3.72
CA ALA A 157 2.23 0.76 -2.48
C ALA A 157 2.09 2.17 -1.90
N TRP A 158 3.20 2.92 -1.90
CA TRP A 158 3.19 4.32 -1.52
C TRP A 158 2.24 5.15 -2.40
N LEU A 159 2.37 5.05 -3.73
CA LEU A 159 1.52 5.77 -4.70
C LEU A 159 0.05 5.33 -4.66
N ALA A 160 -0.26 4.13 -4.15
CA ALA A 160 -1.63 3.66 -3.88
C ALA A 160 -2.20 4.21 -2.54
N GLY A 161 -1.48 5.14 -1.92
CA GLY A 161 -1.90 5.86 -0.72
C GLY A 161 -1.63 5.14 0.59
N LEU A 162 -0.62 4.27 0.63
CA LEU A 162 -0.08 3.73 1.87
C LEU A 162 1.11 4.60 2.29
N ALA A 163 0.80 5.76 2.89
CA ALA A 163 1.75 6.83 3.18
C ALA A 163 2.92 6.39 4.09
N GLN A 164 2.74 5.34 4.89
CA GLN A 164 3.82 4.77 5.70
C GLN A 164 4.99 4.22 4.86
N TYR A 165 4.78 3.92 3.57
CA TYR A 165 5.83 3.46 2.68
C TYR A 165 6.66 4.60 2.07
N ARG A 166 6.31 5.87 2.30
CA ARG A 166 7.00 7.03 1.71
C ARG A 166 8.52 6.96 1.88
N GLU A 167 8.99 6.83 3.12
CA GLU A 167 10.42 6.87 3.44
C GLU A 167 11.22 5.79 2.74
N ILE A 168 10.70 4.56 2.73
CA ILE A 168 11.38 3.45 2.07
C ILE A 168 11.27 3.55 0.55
N ALA A 169 10.15 4.04 0.02
CA ALA A 169 9.98 4.28 -1.41
C ALA A 169 10.94 5.35 -1.92
N LEU A 170 11.09 6.47 -1.22
CA LEU A 170 12.03 7.55 -1.56
C LEU A 170 13.50 7.10 -1.55
N LYS A 171 13.86 6.18 -0.64
CA LYS A 171 15.21 5.59 -0.61
C LYS A 171 15.47 4.70 -1.82
N LYS A 172 14.47 3.92 -2.23
CA LYS A 172 14.62 2.90 -3.26
C LYS A 172 14.32 3.39 -4.68
N ILE A 173 13.62 4.51 -4.86
CA ILE A 173 13.19 4.97 -6.18
C ILE A 173 14.37 5.18 -7.15
N ASN A 174 15.55 5.56 -6.64
CA ASN A 174 16.77 5.72 -7.45
C ASN A 174 17.38 4.39 -7.92
N GLU A 175 16.92 3.25 -7.39
CA GLU A 175 17.31 1.90 -7.84
C GLU A 175 16.53 1.47 -9.10
N LEU A 176 15.47 2.19 -9.47
CA LEU A 176 14.62 1.85 -10.61
C LEU A 176 15.14 2.45 -11.92
N PRO A 177 14.94 1.78 -13.05
CA PRO A 177 15.18 2.40 -14.35
C PRO A 177 14.34 3.67 -14.54
N ASP A 178 14.95 4.72 -15.10
CA ASP A 178 14.29 6.02 -15.34
C ASP A 178 12.92 5.88 -16.02
N ARG A 179 12.79 4.98 -16.99
CA ARG A 179 11.54 4.79 -17.74
C ARG A 179 10.42 4.18 -16.88
N VAL A 180 10.77 3.31 -15.92
CA VAL A 180 9.81 2.79 -14.91
C VAL A 180 9.35 3.94 -14.02
N THR A 181 10.28 4.74 -13.51
CA THR A 181 9.97 5.93 -12.69
C THR A 181 9.09 6.92 -13.45
N ARG A 182 9.44 7.27 -14.69
CA ARG A 182 8.64 8.19 -15.51
C ARG A 182 7.22 7.68 -15.71
N LYS A 183 7.02 6.37 -15.94
CA LYS A 183 5.68 5.76 -16.01
C LYS A 183 4.91 5.88 -14.70
N LEU A 184 5.54 5.60 -13.56
CA LEU A 184 4.92 5.67 -12.23
C LEU A 184 4.41 7.08 -11.90
N PHE A 185 5.22 8.11 -12.20
CA PHE A 185 4.90 9.50 -11.90
C PHE A 185 4.25 10.25 -13.07
N LYS A 186 3.92 9.56 -14.17
CA LYS A 186 3.35 10.12 -15.41
C LYS A 186 4.15 11.30 -15.96
N LEU A 187 5.48 11.16 -15.97
CA LEU A 187 6.42 12.17 -16.43
C LEU A 187 6.81 11.92 -17.90
N SER A 188 6.93 12.99 -18.69
CA SER A 188 7.56 12.92 -20.01
C SER A 188 9.09 12.91 -19.91
N ASP A 189 9.77 12.62 -21.02
CA ASP A 189 11.24 12.64 -21.10
C ASP A 189 11.86 14.02 -20.84
N SER A 190 11.08 15.10 -21.02
CA SER A 190 11.53 16.47 -20.76
C SER A 190 11.55 16.85 -19.26
N HIS A 191 10.98 16.03 -18.38
CA HIS A 191 11.03 16.29 -16.94
C HIS A 191 12.39 15.92 -16.35
N ASP A 192 12.92 16.79 -15.50
CA ASP A 192 14.10 16.50 -14.68
C ASP A 192 13.72 15.60 -13.50
N LEU A 193 14.21 14.36 -13.50
CA LEU A 193 13.95 13.39 -12.44
C LEU A 193 14.62 13.75 -11.12
N ASN A 194 15.81 14.37 -11.15
CA ASN A 194 16.51 14.75 -9.93
C ASN A 194 15.74 15.85 -9.21
N TYR A 195 15.33 16.90 -9.96
CA TYR A 195 14.45 17.93 -9.41
C TYR A 195 13.16 17.33 -8.85
N HIS A 196 12.53 16.41 -9.59
CA HIS A 196 11.30 15.76 -9.14
C HIS A 196 11.50 14.98 -7.82
N PHE A 197 12.58 14.21 -7.70
CA PHE A 197 12.90 13.47 -6.49
C PHE A 197 13.25 14.38 -5.32
N ASP A 198 13.95 15.48 -5.57
CA ASP A 198 14.25 16.45 -4.52
C ASP A 198 12.97 17.10 -4.00
N GLN A 199 12.03 17.46 -4.88
CA GLN A 199 10.71 17.94 -4.46
C GLN A 199 9.94 16.91 -3.64
N LEU A 200 9.93 15.64 -4.06
CA LEU A 200 9.32 14.55 -3.30
C LEU A 200 10.01 14.32 -1.94
N LYS A 201 11.31 14.60 -1.78
CA LYS A 201 11.97 14.49 -0.48
C LYS A 201 11.65 15.67 0.43
N THR A 202 11.65 16.88 -0.11
CA THR A 202 11.53 18.11 0.68
C THR A 202 10.09 18.54 0.95
N SER A 203 9.10 17.99 0.23
CA SER A 203 7.69 18.39 0.38
C SER A 203 6.78 17.18 0.42
N ARG A 204 6.12 17.01 1.58
CA ARG A 204 5.13 15.95 1.84
C ARG A 204 3.96 16.01 0.86
N TRP A 205 3.50 17.21 0.58
CA TRP A 205 2.33 17.52 -0.24
C TRP A 205 2.66 17.83 -1.71
N PHE A 206 3.85 17.49 -2.19
CA PHE A 206 4.23 17.76 -3.57
C PHE A 206 3.35 16.98 -4.57
N GLU A 207 2.56 17.72 -5.36
CA GLU A 207 1.76 17.20 -6.45
C GLU A 207 2.28 17.74 -7.80
N PRO A 208 2.91 16.92 -8.66
CA PRO A 208 3.57 17.39 -9.87
C PRO A 208 2.62 18.01 -10.91
N GLN A 209 1.34 17.60 -10.89
CA GLN A 209 0.34 17.95 -11.91
C GLN A 209 -0.63 19.07 -11.48
N GLN A 210 -0.53 19.57 -10.24
CA GLN A 210 -1.37 20.70 -9.82
C GLN A 210 -0.73 22.01 -10.26
N ILE A 211 -1.39 22.70 -11.20
CA ILE A 211 -1.18 24.14 -11.38
C ILE A 211 -1.54 24.78 -10.04
N LYS A 212 -0.53 25.25 -9.30
CA LYS A 212 -0.78 26.07 -8.11
C LYS A 212 -1.47 27.34 -8.59
N THR A 213 -2.79 27.37 -8.56
CA THR A 213 -3.52 28.63 -8.55
C THR A 213 -3.12 29.30 -7.25
N SER A 214 -2.21 30.27 -7.34
CA SER A 214 -1.77 31.05 -6.21
C SER A 214 -2.96 31.85 -5.67
N THR A 215 -3.72 31.27 -4.77
CA THR A 215 -4.60 32.04 -3.90
C THR A 215 -3.67 32.67 -2.86
N ASN A 216 -3.60 34.00 -2.83
CA ASN A 216 -2.78 34.79 -1.89
C ASN A 216 -3.33 34.72 -0.45
N GLY A 217 -3.74 33.54 0.02
CA GLY A 217 -4.27 33.32 1.36
C GLY A 217 -3.66 32.09 2.00
N THR A 218 -3.50 32.13 3.33
CA THR A 218 -3.31 30.95 4.19
C THR A 218 -4.57 30.09 4.14
N GLU A 219 -4.72 29.31 3.07
CA GLU A 219 -5.88 28.47 2.84
C GLU A 219 -5.61 27.06 3.36
N ILE A 220 -6.25 26.73 4.49
CA ILE A 220 -6.26 25.35 5.00
C ILE A 220 -7.22 24.55 4.12
N ARG A 221 -6.69 23.49 3.50
CA ARG A 221 -7.44 22.56 2.65
C ARG A 221 -7.42 21.17 3.25
N GLU A 222 -8.60 20.60 3.52
CA GLU A 222 -8.74 19.19 3.86
C GLU A 222 -8.19 18.32 2.72
N LYS A 223 -7.20 17.49 3.05
CA LYS A 223 -6.61 16.51 2.14
C LYS A 223 -7.21 15.14 2.40
N TYR A 224 -7.29 14.75 3.67
CA TYR A 224 -7.82 13.45 4.07
C TYR A 224 -8.57 13.52 5.39
N ARG A 225 -9.39 12.50 5.57
CA ARG A 225 -10.05 12.17 6.82
C ARG A 225 -9.92 10.67 7.05
N VAL A 226 -9.35 10.29 8.19
CA VAL A 226 -9.09 8.89 8.55
C VAL A 226 -9.61 8.58 9.94
N GLY A 227 -9.90 7.29 10.19
CA GLY A 227 -10.53 6.87 11.44
C GLY A 227 -12.03 7.09 11.45
N LYS A 228 -12.74 6.24 12.22
CA LYS A 228 -14.18 6.30 12.46
C LYS A 228 -14.48 5.75 13.86
N CYS A 229 -15.68 5.99 14.37
CA CYS A 229 -16.14 5.41 15.63
C CYS A 229 -16.23 3.88 15.57
N SER A 230 -15.69 3.18 16.57
CA SER A 230 -15.68 1.71 16.59
C SER A 230 -17.05 1.08 16.76
N LEU A 231 -18.02 1.78 17.36
CA LEU A 231 -19.41 1.32 17.50
C LEU A 231 -20.11 1.09 16.14
N VAL A 232 -19.57 1.67 15.07
CA VAL A 232 -20.04 1.49 13.69
C VAL A 232 -18.97 0.86 12.78
N GLY A 233 -18.01 0.13 13.38
CA GLY A 233 -16.98 -0.61 12.65
C GLY A 233 -15.72 0.19 12.31
N GLY A 234 -15.49 1.32 12.98
CA GLY A 234 -14.28 2.13 12.86
C GLY A 234 -13.15 1.77 13.84
N ASP A 235 -12.09 2.57 13.81
CA ASP A 235 -10.86 2.35 14.59
C ASP A 235 -10.95 2.86 16.05
N PHE A 236 -11.75 3.89 16.31
CA PHE A 236 -11.66 4.67 17.54
C PHE A 236 -12.81 4.39 18.51
N PRO A 237 -12.54 3.77 19.67
CA PRO A 237 -13.55 3.58 20.73
C PRO A 237 -13.94 4.87 21.47
N LEU A 238 -13.07 5.88 21.50
CA LEU A 238 -13.34 7.19 22.09
C LEU A 238 -12.93 8.29 21.10
N PRO A 239 -13.39 9.54 21.28
CA PRO A 239 -12.89 10.65 20.49
C PRO A 239 -11.36 10.69 20.48
N PRO A 240 -10.72 10.62 19.30
CA PRO A 240 -9.27 10.59 19.22
C PRO A 240 -8.67 11.89 19.71
N LYS A 241 -7.43 11.81 20.18
CA LYS A 241 -6.54 12.94 20.49
C LYS A 241 -5.26 12.81 19.69
N ILE A 242 -4.66 13.93 19.31
CA ILE A 242 -3.46 13.96 18.46
C ILE A 242 -2.29 14.56 19.22
N PHE A 243 -1.13 13.95 19.02
CA PHE A 243 0.15 14.30 19.62
C PHE A 243 1.23 14.40 18.53
N VAL A 244 2.26 15.20 18.78
CA VAL A 244 3.43 15.34 17.89
C VAL A 244 4.70 15.05 18.68
N GLU A 245 5.53 14.15 18.18
CA GLU A 245 6.86 13.89 18.71
C GLU A 245 7.87 13.95 17.55
N GLY A 246 8.77 14.94 17.58
CA GLY A 246 9.64 15.22 16.44
C GLY A 246 8.81 15.57 15.19
N ASP A 247 9.01 14.84 14.09
CA ASP A 247 8.23 14.97 12.83
C ASP A 247 7.13 13.91 12.68
N GLN A 248 6.80 13.19 13.77
CA GLN A 248 5.83 12.11 13.76
C GLN A 248 4.55 12.50 14.51
N LEU A 249 3.40 12.25 13.86
CA LEU A 249 2.08 12.41 14.45
C LEU A 249 1.61 11.09 15.05
N TYR A 250 0.99 11.19 16.23
CA TYR A 250 0.36 10.06 16.91
C TYR A 250 -1.10 10.37 17.22
N VAL A 251 -1.92 9.33 17.18
CA VAL A 251 -3.34 9.37 17.51
C VAL A 251 -3.57 8.43 18.68
N LEU A 252 -4.20 8.93 19.73
CA LEU A 252 -4.64 8.15 20.90
C LEU A 252 -6.16 8.11 20.91
N SER A 253 -6.73 6.92 21.01
CA SER A 253 -8.14 6.75 21.35
C SER A 253 -8.26 5.65 22.39
N ASP A 254 -8.73 6.03 23.58
CA ASP A 254 -8.71 5.18 24.77
C ASP A 254 -7.27 4.73 25.13
N THR A 255 -6.96 3.45 24.99
CA THR A 255 -5.66 2.83 25.27
C THR A 255 -4.86 2.53 24.00
N HIS A 256 -5.47 2.72 22.82
CA HIS A 256 -4.87 2.38 21.54
C HIS A 256 -4.13 3.59 20.96
N ILE A 257 -2.92 3.33 20.46
CA ILE A 257 -2.07 4.35 19.85
C ILE A 257 -1.81 3.97 18.39
N TRP A 258 -1.94 4.94 17.50
CA TRP A 258 -1.56 4.83 16.10
C TRP A 258 -0.53 5.89 15.75
N ARG A 259 0.43 5.52 14.90
CA ARG A 259 1.22 6.45 14.11
C ARG A 259 0.40 6.89 12.91
N LEU A 260 0.31 8.19 12.70
CA LEU A 260 -0.33 8.76 11.54
C LEU A 260 0.73 9.11 10.48
N TYR A 261 0.58 8.53 9.30
CA TYR A 261 1.34 8.91 8.11
C TYR A 261 0.37 9.56 7.13
N ALA A 262 0.78 10.66 6.51
CA ALA A 262 0.00 11.32 5.48
C ALA A 262 0.91 12.07 4.51
N ASP A 263 0.55 12.07 3.23
CA ASP A 263 1.22 12.84 2.20
C ASP A 263 0.37 13.00 0.94
N SER A 264 0.92 13.56 -0.14
CA SER A 264 0.18 13.78 -1.40
C SER A 264 -0.49 12.54 -1.99
N PHE A 265 -0.10 11.32 -1.60
CA PHE A 265 -0.66 10.07 -2.15
C PHE A 265 -1.70 9.42 -1.23
N GLY A 266 -1.66 9.67 0.07
CA GLY A 266 -2.69 9.14 0.97
C GLY A 266 -2.45 9.44 2.44
N ALA A 267 -3.26 8.79 3.28
CA ALA A 267 -3.10 8.80 4.72
C ALA A 267 -3.41 7.41 5.30
N THR A 268 -2.65 7.03 6.33
CA THR A 268 -2.74 5.72 6.98
C THR A 268 -2.47 5.81 8.47
N LEU A 269 -3.24 5.05 9.26
CA LEU A 269 -3.01 4.82 10.68
C LEU A 269 -2.33 3.46 10.85
N ILE A 270 -1.19 3.43 11.54
CA ILE A 270 -0.46 2.20 11.85
C ILE A 270 -0.46 2.02 13.37
N PRO A 271 -1.00 0.91 13.91
CA PRO A 271 -0.90 0.62 15.34
C PRO A 271 0.54 0.70 15.84
N SER A 272 0.73 1.29 17.03
CA SER A 272 2.04 1.49 17.64
C SER A 272 2.09 0.86 19.01
N ASP A 273 2.65 -0.33 19.09
CA ASP A 273 2.75 -1.11 20.34
C ASP A 273 3.90 -0.67 21.25
N ASN A 274 4.79 0.19 20.73
CA ASN A 274 6.01 0.63 21.43
C ASN A 274 5.82 1.83 22.36
N LEU A 275 4.62 2.41 22.39
CA LEU A 275 4.30 3.57 23.22
C LEU A 275 3.15 3.20 24.15
N GLN A 276 3.18 3.74 25.36
CA GLN A 276 2.06 3.71 26.29
C GLN A 276 1.36 5.08 26.30
N PRO A 277 0.06 5.14 26.65
CA PRO A 277 -0.67 6.40 26.74
C PRO A 277 0.01 7.43 27.66
N GLU A 278 0.70 6.96 28.70
CA GLU A 278 1.44 7.78 29.66
C GLU A 278 2.63 8.49 29.01
N ASP A 279 3.29 7.84 28.04
CA ASP A 279 4.39 8.44 27.29
C ASP A 279 3.88 9.61 26.45
N LEU A 280 2.74 9.43 25.77
CA LEU A 280 2.12 10.50 24.96
C LEU A 280 1.63 11.68 25.79
N LYS A 281 1.16 11.45 27.03
CA LYS A 281 0.72 12.53 27.92
C LYS A 281 1.87 13.44 28.38
N GLN A 282 3.12 12.95 28.33
CA GLN A 282 4.31 13.75 28.65
C GLN A 282 4.84 14.52 27.44
N ILE A 283 4.41 14.14 26.23
CA ILE A 283 4.76 14.82 24.99
C ILE A 283 3.94 16.11 24.91
N ASP A 284 4.63 17.19 24.57
CA ASP A 284 4.03 18.51 24.46
C ASP A 284 2.91 18.46 23.41
N GLN A 285 1.67 18.49 23.88
CA GLN A 285 0.54 18.72 23.00
C GLN A 285 0.73 20.14 22.49
N GLN A 286 1.22 20.32 21.26
CA GLN A 286 1.17 21.61 20.58
C GLN A 286 -0.29 21.95 20.23
N ILE A 287 -1.15 22.04 21.26
CA ILE A 287 -2.46 22.68 21.21
C ILE A 287 -2.17 24.16 21.16
N SER A 288 -1.91 24.65 19.96
CA SER A 288 -2.16 26.04 19.66
C SER A 288 -3.38 26.07 18.76
N TYR A 289 -4.54 25.79 19.36
CA TYR A 289 -5.82 26.04 18.70
C TYR A 289 -5.90 27.54 18.41
N ASN A 290 -5.61 27.90 17.16
CA ASN A 290 -5.84 29.24 16.67
C ASN A 290 -7.15 29.23 15.86
N PRO A 291 -8.28 29.70 16.44
CA PRO A 291 -9.56 29.73 15.73
C PRO A 291 -9.53 30.60 14.46
N LYS A 292 -8.49 31.42 14.26
CA LYS A 292 -8.27 32.13 12.98
C LYS A 292 -7.71 31.22 11.88
N LEU A 293 -7.02 30.14 12.23
CA LEU A 293 -6.47 29.17 11.28
C LEU A 293 -7.57 28.19 10.83
N ILE A 294 -8.32 27.62 11.78
CA ILE A 294 -9.38 26.64 11.49
C ILE A 294 -10.75 27.33 11.62
N SER A 295 -11.30 27.81 10.50
CA SER A 295 -12.68 28.28 10.48
C SER A 295 -13.63 27.08 10.39
N LEU A 296 -14.28 26.72 11.50
CA LEU A 296 -15.26 25.62 11.58
C LEU A 296 -16.37 25.72 10.52
N GLY A 297 -16.72 26.92 10.06
CA GLY A 297 -17.71 27.11 9.00
C GLY A 297 -17.33 26.46 7.66
N ARG A 298 -16.08 26.03 7.47
CA ARG A 298 -15.63 25.24 6.31
C ARG A 298 -15.92 23.74 6.44
N PHE A 299 -16.23 23.28 7.65
CA PHE A 299 -16.49 21.88 7.96
C PHE A 299 -17.90 21.77 8.55
N SER A 300 -18.88 21.52 7.68
CA SER A 300 -20.31 21.52 8.06
C SER A 300 -20.69 20.47 9.10
N ASP A 301 -19.85 19.43 9.26
CA ASP A 301 -20.00 18.32 10.19
C ASP A 301 -19.33 18.56 11.55
N LEU A 302 -18.64 19.69 11.73
CA LEU A 302 -17.89 20.00 12.95
C LEU A 302 -18.52 21.13 13.75
N THR A 303 -18.82 20.83 15.01
CA THR A 303 -19.25 21.82 16.00
C THR A 303 -18.15 22.22 16.97
N ASP A 304 -17.18 21.34 17.20
CA ASP A 304 -16.06 21.57 18.11
C ASP A 304 -14.77 20.86 17.66
N ILE A 305 -13.62 21.27 18.20
CA ILE A 305 -12.33 20.63 17.99
C ILE A 305 -11.74 20.28 19.36
N ASN A 306 -11.54 18.98 19.62
CA ASN A 306 -11.05 18.49 20.90
C ASN A 306 -9.52 18.27 20.95
N SER A 307 -8.85 18.24 19.79
CA SER A 307 -7.39 18.10 19.71
C SER A 307 -6.87 18.69 18.40
N VAL A 308 -5.71 19.33 18.46
CA VAL A 308 -4.99 19.88 17.30
C VAL A 308 -3.51 19.57 17.45
N ALA A 309 -2.84 19.25 16.35
CA ALA A 309 -1.39 19.18 16.29
C ALA A 309 -0.89 19.61 14.90
N GLN A 310 0.33 20.14 14.84
CA GLN A 310 0.89 20.70 13.62
C GLN A 310 2.34 20.23 13.42
N LEU A 311 2.67 19.97 12.16
CA LEU A 311 4.03 19.88 11.62
C LEU A 311 4.26 21.07 10.68
N ASP A 312 5.48 21.23 10.17
CA ASP A 312 5.86 22.39 9.34
C ASP A 312 4.92 22.63 8.14
N ASP A 313 4.42 21.55 7.51
CA ASP A 313 3.58 21.60 6.31
C ASP A 313 2.20 20.95 6.47
N THR A 314 1.85 20.49 7.68
CA THR A 314 0.68 19.63 7.92
C THR A 314 -0.01 20.03 9.21
N LEU A 315 -1.31 20.36 9.15
CA LEU A 315 -2.13 20.58 10.34
C LEU A 315 -3.15 19.46 10.45
N VAL A 316 -3.27 18.89 11.65
CA VAL A 316 -4.17 17.78 11.94
C VAL A 316 -5.02 18.10 13.17
N PHE A 317 -6.30 17.80 13.10
CA PHE A 317 -7.21 18.00 14.21
C PHE A 317 -8.29 16.93 14.27
N THR A 318 -8.95 16.82 15.41
CA THR A 318 -10.02 15.87 15.68
C THR A 318 -11.23 16.59 16.23
N SER A 319 -12.38 15.91 16.13
CA SER A 319 -13.64 16.38 16.69
C SER A 319 -14.29 15.27 17.52
N PRO A 320 -14.97 15.63 18.63
CA PRO A 320 -15.69 14.67 19.46
C PRO A 320 -16.88 14.03 18.75
N GLU A 321 -17.43 14.66 17.71
CA GLU A 321 -18.61 14.19 16.97
C GLU A 321 -18.27 13.22 15.85
N THR A 322 -17.14 13.44 15.17
CA THR A 322 -16.80 12.69 13.95
C THR A 322 -15.99 11.43 14.20
N PHE A 323 -15.33 11.32 15.37
CA PHE A 323 -14.38 10.24 15.67
C PHE A 323 -13.40 10.04 14.50
N SER A 324 -12.95 11.16 13.92
CA SER A 324 -12.10 11.19 12.74
C SER A 324 -10.91 12.09 13.00
N VAL A 325 -9.82 11.78 12.31
CA VAL A 325 -8.61 12.58 12.23
C VAL A 325 -8.62 13.29 10.88
N ILE A 326 -8.67 14.62 10.93
CA ILE A 326 -8.81 15.50 9.77
C ILE A 326 -7.44 16.09 9.46
N ILE A 327 -6.96 15.87 8.25
CA ILE A 327 -5.59 16.16 7.82
C ILE A 327 -5.64 17.22 6.75
N THR A 328 -4.86 18.28 6.95
CA THR A 328 -4.85 19.44 6.07
C THR A 328 -3.41 19.83 5.69
N GLU A 329 -3.25 20.32 4.47
CA GLU A 329 -2.00 20.94 4.02
C GLU A 329 -1.95 22.39 4.49
N CYS A 330 -0.81 22.81 5.03
CA CYS A 330 -0.54 24.21 5.37
C CYS A 330 0.42 24.82 4.35
N SER A 331 -0.01 25.90 3.68
CA SER A 331 0.83 26.66 2.76
C SER A 331 1.18 28.05 3.34
N GLY A 332 2.48 28.35 3.46
CA GLY A 332 3.00 29.64 3.97
C GLY A 332 3.18 29.69 5.49
N SER A 333 3.77 30.79 6.00
CA SER A 333 4.15 31.06 7.40
C SER A 333 3.00 31.08 8.43
N ALA A 334 2.03 30.16 8.33
CA ALA A 334 1.13 29.75 9.40
C ALA A 334 1.85 28.90 10.46
N VAL A 335 3.17 29.06 10.59
CA VAL A 335 3.96 28.57 11.72
C VAL A 335 3.47 29.36 12.92
N LEU A 336 2.72 28.69 13.79
CA LEU A 336 2.35 29.23 15.09
C LEU A 336 3.64 29.66 15.77
N ASN A 337 3.73 30.95 16.12
CA ASN A 337 4.77 31.44 17.01
C ASN A 337 4.63 30.66 18.33
N THR A 338 5.40 29.60 18.48
CA THR A 338 5.62 28.96 19.76
C THR A 338 6.32 30.01 20.62
N SER A 339 5.59 30.63 21.53
CA SER A 339 6.21 31.37 22.61
C SER A 339 7.08 30.36 23.35
N LYS A 340 8.39 30.39 23.10
CA LYS A 340 9.42 29.74 23.92
C LYS A 340 9.33 30.32 25.33
N GLY A 341 8.38 29.84 26.12
CA GLY A 341 8.34 30.00 27.56
C GLY A 341 9.27 28.96 28.19
N ARG A 342 10.59 29.15 28.05
CA ARG A 342 11.52 28.58 29.04
C ARG A 342 11.50 29.52 30.23
N SER A 343 10.63 29.24 31.19
CA SER A 343 10.75 29.77 32.54
C SER A 343 11.72 28.89 33.34
N SER A 344 12.83 29.52 33.73
CA SER A 344 13.82 29.19 34.78
C SER A 344 14.49 27.82 34.77
#